data_AF-A0A919WZ22-F1
#
_entry.id   AF-A0A919WZ22-F1
#
_cell.length_a   1.000
_cell.length_b   1.000
_cell.length_c   1.000
_cell.angle_alpha   90.00
_cell.angle_beta   90.00
_cell.angle_gamma   90.00
#
_symmetry.space_group_name_H-M   'P 1'
#
loop_
_entity.id
_entity.type
_entity.pdbx_description
1 polymer ?
#
loop_
_entity_poly.entity_id
_entity_poly.type
_entity_poly.pdbx_seq_one_letter_code
_entity_poly.pdbx_strand_id
1 'polypeptide(L)'
;MKNVMTKAWEIAKKGQKKFGGKVREYLAGALKMAWALSRKTRITTSAGSRNHKSWVAQITGKHPKFKLNRSFVESVDYNMSERYFDLVDGIYEVCDAGSRQFIQITKGDVVKIEYSDVMELVA
;
A
#
# COMPACT_ATOMS: atom_id res chain seq x y z
N MET A 1 -18.42 -3.57 1.38
CA MET A 1 -18.47 -4.80 0.55
C MET A 1 -18.86 -4.59 -0.91
N LYS A 2 -19.70 -3.59 -1.29
CA LYS A 2 -20.25 -3.46 -2.66
C LYS A 2 -19.22 -3.37 -3.81
N ASN A 3 -17.95 -3.08 -3.54
CA ASN A 3 -16.92 -2.91 -4.59
C ASN A 3 -15.96 -4.10 -4.77
N VAL A 4 -16.03 -5.17 -3.96
CA VAL A 4 -15.07 -6.29 -4.08
C VAL A 4 -15.30 -7.08 -5.36
N MET A 5 -16.56 -7.42 -5.67
CA MET A 5 -16.90 -8.17 -6.88
C MET A 5 -16.62 -7.38 -8.16
N THR A 6 -16.95 -6.09 -8.17
CA THR A 6 -16.63 -5.19 -9.30
C THR A 6 -15.12 -5.12 -9.54
N LYS A 7 -14.32 -4.92 -8.48
CA LYS A 7 -12.85 -4.94 -8.59
C LYS A 7 -12.31 -6.29 -9.05
N ALA A 8 -12.85 -7.39 -8.53
CA ALA A 8 -12.47 -8.74 -8.95
C ALA A 8 -12.76 -8.94 -10.44
N TRP A 9 -13.91 -8.47 -10.91
CA TRP A 9 -14.28 -8.55 -12.32
C TRP A 9 -13.34 -7.72 -13.21
N GLU A 10 -12.97 -6.51 -12.79
CA GLU A 10 -12.00 -5.67 -13.49
C GLU A 10 -10.60 -6.30 -13.55
N ILE A 11 -10.11 -6.85 -12.43
CA ILE A 11 -8.82 -7.55 -12.37
C ILE A 11 -8.85 -8.77 -13.29
N ALA A 12 -9.93 -9.56 -13.26
CA ALA A 12 -10.09 -10.72 -14.13
C ALA A 12 -10.10 -10.33 -15.62
N LYS A 13 -10.79 -9.24 -16.00
CA LYS A 13 -10.76 -8.70 -17.37
C LYS A 13 -9.36 -8.22 -17.79
N LYS A 14 -8.60 -7.59 -16.89
CA LYS A 14 -7.21 -7.21 -17.15
C LYS A 14 -6.32 -8.44 -17.38
N GLY A 15 -6.51 -9.49 -16.59
CA GLY A 15 -5.85 -10.78 -16.78
C GLY A 15 -6.16 -11.38 -18.15
N GLN A 16 -7.44 -11.47 -18.49
CA GLN A 16 -7.89 -11.94 -19.81
C GLN A 16 -7.28 -11.13 -20.96
N LYS A 17 -7.28 -9.80 -20.88
CA LYS A 17 -6.70 -8.93 -21.93
C LYS A 17 -5.20 -9.15 -22.12
N LYS A 18 -4.47 -9.47 -21.04
CA LYS A 18 -3.02 -9.64 -21.08
C LYS A 18 -2.58 -11.05 -21.49
N PHE A 19 -3.33 -12.07 -21.08
CA PHE A 19 -2.91 -13.47 -21.18
C PHE A 19 -3.85 -14.35 -22.02
N GLY A 20 -4.99 -13.83 -22.48
CA GLY A 20 -6.02 -14.59 -23.20
C GLY A 20 -6.93 -15.42 -22.28
N GLY A 21 -7.74 -16.30 -22.85
CA GLY A 21 -8.66 -17.18 -22.10
C GLY A 21 -10.01 -16.54 -21.75
N LYS A 22 -10.70 -17.10 -20.75
CA LYS A 22 -12.03 -16.64 -20.29
C LYS A 22 -11.93 -15.93 -18.95
N VAL A 23 -12.65 -14.82 -18.77
CA VAL A 23 -12.72 -14.06 -17.49
C VAL A 23 -12.97 -14.96 -16.28
N ARG A 24 -13.83 -15.98 -16.43
CA ARG A 24 -14.18 -16.91 -15.35
C ARG A 24 -13.00 -17.70 -14.80
N GLU A 25 -11.98 -17.95 -15.61
CA GLU A 25 -10.76 -18.67 -15.20
C GLU A 25 -9.91 -17.81 -14.24
N TYR A 26 -9.98 -16.48 -14.38
CA TYR A 26 -9.25 -15.53 -13.54
C TYR A 26 -10.02 -15.10 -12.29
N LEU A 27 -11.33 -15.37 -12.20
CA LEU A 27 -12.20 -14.84 -11.15
C LEU A 27 -11.76 -15.23 -9.73
N ALA A 28 -11.36 -16.49 -9.52
CA ALA A 28 -10.96 -16.96 -8.20
C ALA A 28 -9.71 -16.24 -7.68
N GLY A 29 -8.70 -16.06 -8.54
CA GLY A 29 -7.49 -15.30 -8.22
C GLY A 29 -7.78 -13.81 -8.05
N ALA A 30 -8.58 -13.25 -8.95
CA ALA A 30 -8.97 -11.84 -8.91
C ALA A 30 -9.78 -11.49 -7.65
N LEU A 31 -10.61 -12.42 -7.17
CA LEU A 31 -11.38 -12.24 -5.93
C LEU A 31 -10.47 -12.17 -4.71
N LYS A 32 -9.45 -13.03 -4.63
CA LYS A 32 -8.45 -12.97 -3.55
C LYS A 32 -7.71 -11.64 -3.54
N MET A 33 -7.30 -11.15 -4.72
CA MET A 33 -6.65 -9.84 -4.85
C MET A 33 -7.60 -8.70 -4.46
N ALA A 34 -8.84 -8.72 -4.95
CA ALA A 34 -9.83 -7.69 -4.63
C ALA A 34 -10.19 -7.68 -3.13
N TRP A 35 -10.22 -8.85 -2.49
CA TRP A 35 -10.43 -8.97 -1.05
C TRP A 35 -9.27 -8.35 -0.27
N ALA A 36 -8.02 -8.66 -0.63
CA ALA A 36 -6.85 -8.04 -0.03
C ALA A 36 -6.88 -6.50 -0.15
N LEU A 37 -7.21 -5.98 -1.34
CA LEU A 37 -7.36 -4.53 -1.59
C LEU A 37 -8.53 -3.88 -0.84
N SER A 38 -9.48 -4.67 -0.35
CA SER A 38 -10.64 -4.17 0.40
C SER A 38 -10.35 -3.97 1.89
N ARG A 39 -9.36 -4.71 2.41
CA ARG A 39 -8.90 -4.59 3.79
C ARG A 39 -7.91 -3.45 3.88
N LYS A 40 -8.45 -2.23 3.87
CA LYS A 40 -7.63 -1.05 4.03
C LYS A 40 -7.43 -0.74 5.49
N THR A 41 -6.21 -0.37 5.86
CA THR A 41 -5.87 0.14 7.18
C THR A 41 -5.63 1.63 7.07
N ARG A 42 -6.39 2.40 7.85
CA ARG A 42 -6.21 3.84 7.92
C ARG A 42 -5.08 4.17 8.88
N ILE A 43 -4.10 4.92 8.41
CA ILE A 43 -3.07 5.52 9.26
C ILE A 43 -3.18 7.04 9.20
N THR A 44 -2.74 7.68 10.28
CA THR A 44 -2.73 9.13 10.42
C THR A 44 -1.30 9.60 10.57
N THR A 45 -0.94 10.67 9.88
CA THR A 45 0.27 11.45 10.16
C THR A 45 -0.13 12.87 10.52
N SER A 46 0.75 13.64 11.14
CA SER A 46 0.57 15.09 11.18
C SER A 46 0.57 15.67 9.75
N ALA A 47 0.06 16.89 9.60
CA ALA A 47 0.17 17.66 8.36
C ALA A 47 1.63 18.00 8.01
N GLY A 48 2.53 17.90 9.00
CA GLY A 48 3.92 18.31 8.91
C GLY A 48 4.06 19.83 8.91
N SER A 49 5.28 20.30 8.66
CA SER A 49 5.61 21.71 8.48
C SER A 49 6.32 21.94 7.15
N ARG A 50 6.57 23.22 6.83
CA ARG A 50 7.35 23.60 5.64
C ARG A 50 8.71 22.87 5.56
N ASN A 51 9.36 22.67 6.71
CA ASN A 51 10.69 22.06 6.80
C ASN A 51 10.64 20.56 7.12
N HIS A 52 9.54 20.10 7.73
CA HIS A 52 9.37 18.71 8.15
C HIS A 52 8.05 18.15 7.61
N LYS A 53 8.05 17.79 6.32
CA LYS A 53 6.86 17.27 5.64
C LYS A 53 6.55 15.86 6.09
N SER A 54 5.26 15.56 6.26
CA SER A 54 4.76 14.20 6.47
C SER A 54 4.35 13.56 5.16
N TRP A 55 4.71 12.29 4.98
CA TRP A 55 4.45 11.51 3.78
C TRP A 55 4.47 10.02 4.09
N VAL A 56 3.83 9.24 3.22
CA VAL A 56 3.82 7.78 3.28
C VAL A 56 4.24 7.24 1.92
N ALA A 57 5.11 6.24 1.90
CA ALA A 57 5.51 5.58 0.66
C ALA A 57 5.51 4.06 0.81
N GLN A 58 4.97 3.37 -0.18
CA GLN A 58 5.06 1.92 -0.28
C GLN A 58 6.45 1.51 -0.76
N ILE A 59 7.03 0.52 -0.10
CA ILE A 59 8.30 -0.08 -0.52
C ILE A 59 8.00 -1.15 -1.57
N THR A 60 8.53 -0.96 -2.77
CA THR A 60 8.22 -1.84 -3.93
C THR A 60 9.37 -2.75 -4.33
N GLY A 61 10.56 -2.55 -3.78
CA GLY A 61 11.76 -3.27 -4.17
C GLY A 61 13.03 -2.62 -3.65
N LYS A 62 14.19 -3.15 -4.06
CA LYS A 62 15.50 -2.56 -3.80
C LYS A 62 15.92 -1.60 -4.91
N HIS A 63 16.63 -0.54 -4.54
CA HIS A 63 17.24 0.42 -5.46
C HIS A 63 18.77 0.39 -5.32
N PRO A 64 19.57 0.32 -6.40
CA PRO A 64 21.03 0.23 -6.32
C PRO A 64 21.67 1.42 -5.56
N LYS A 65 21.21 2.65 -5.83
CA LYS A 65 21.67 3.87 -5.13
C LYS A 65 20.95 4.16 -3.81
N PHE A 66 19.62 4.12 -3.79
CA PHE A 66 18.80 4.56 -2.65
C PHE A 66 18.38 3.45 -1.68
N LYS A 67 18.90 2.23 -1.90
CA LYS A 67 18.62 0.98 -1.18
C LYS A 67 17.19 0.46 -1.36
N LEU A 68 16.18 1.32 -1.30
CA LEU A 68 14.76 0.97 -1.45
C LEU A 68 14.06 1.81 -2.53
N ASN A 69 13.22 1.16 -3.31
CA ASN A 69 12.25 1.82 -4.20
C ASN A 69 11.02 2.24 -3.41
N ARG A 70 10.58 3.48 -3.63
CA ARG A 70 9.47 4.11 -2.91
C ARG A 70 8.42 4.57 -3.90
N SER A 71 7.19 4.09 -3.72
CA SER A 71 6.01 4.60 -4.41
C SER A 71 5.20 5.42 -3.42
N PHE A 72 5.22 6.75 -3.55
CA PHE A 72 4.52 7.64 -2.63
C PHE A 72 3.00 7.43 -2.71
N VAL A 73 2.36 7.39 -1.55
CA VAL A 73 0.91 7.22 -1.39
C VAL A 73 0.29 8.59 -1.13
N GLU A 74 -0.74 8.93 -1.89
CA GLU A 74 -1.51 10.16 -1.68
C GLU A 74 -2.42 10.04 -0.46
N SER A 75 -2.59 11.13 0.28
CA SER A 75 -3.54 11.19 1.38
C SER A 75 -4.96 11.13 0.83
N VAL A 76 -5.79 10.28 1.42
CA VAL A 76 -7.21 10.17 1.04
C VAL A 76 -8.05 11.31 1.61
N ASP A 77 -7.58 11.93 2.69
CA ASP A 77 -8.25 13.02 3.40
C ASP A 77 -7.22 13.80 4.23
N TYR A 78 -7.54 15.03 4.62
CA TYR A 78 -6.68 15.88 5.43
C TYR A 78 -7.50 16.93 6.20
N ASN A 79 -6.94 17.37 7.32
CA ASN A 79 -7.40 18.56 8.03
C ASN A 79 -6.20 19.49 8.29
N MET A 80 -6.38 20.53 9.12
CA MET A 80 -5.31 21.49 9.41
C MET A 80 -4.09 20.85 10.09
N SER A 81 -4.28 19.77 10.86
CA SER A 81 -3.25 19.17 11.72
C SER A 81 -2.81 17.79 11.27
N GLU A 82 -3.63 17.08 10.49
CA GLU A 82 -3.47 15.67 10.20
C GLU A 82 -3.73 15.34 8.72
N ARG A 83 -3.13 14.23 8.29
CA ARG A 83 -3.35 13.60 6.99
C ARG A 83 -3.69 12.14 7.18
N TYR A 84 -4.63 11.64 6.39
CA TYR A 84 -5.11 10.27 6.47
C TYR A 84 -4.71 9.50 5.22
N PHE A 85 -4.25 8.27 5.41
CA PHE A 85 -3.84 7.38 4.33
C PHE A 85 -4.53 6.04 4.51
N ASP A 86 -5.14 5.53 3.45
CA ASP A 86 -5.70 4.17 3.44
C ASP A 86 -4.71 3.22 2.76
N LEU A 87 -4.04 2.41 3.57
CA LEU A 87 -3.02 1.46 3.12
C LEU A 87 -3.62 0.06 2.94
N VAL A 88 -3.02 -0.75 2.07
CA VAL A 88 -3.38 -2.17 1.88
C VAL A 88 -2.23 -3.05 2.36
N ASP A 89 -2.41 -4.37 2.32
CA ASP A 89 -1.36 -5.33 2.65
C ASP A 89 -0.04 -5.00 1.90
N GLY A 90 1.05 -4.77 2.63
CA GLY A 90 2.33 -4.31 2.08
C GLY A 90 3.26 -3.65 3.11
N ILE A 91 4.46 -3.27 2.67
CA ILE A 91 5.47 -2.58 3.49
C ILE A 91 5.50 -1.11 3.12
N TYR A 92 5.53 -0.23 4.12
CA TYR A 92 5.51 1.22 3.96
C TYR A 92 6.55 1.90 4.84
N GLU A 93 7.12 2.99 4.34
CA GLU A 93 7.84 3.98 5.13
C GLU A 93 6.90 5.15 5.41
N VAL A 94 6.74 5.46 6.69
CA VAL A 94 5.90 6.56 7.18
C VAL A 94 6.82 7.61 7.78
N CYS A 95 6.78 8.81 7.20
CA CYS A 95 7.43 9.99 7.74
C CYS A 95 6.37 10.89 8.37
N ASP A 96 6.49 11.14 9.66
CA ASP A 96 5.64 12.05 10.41
C ASP A 96 6.47 13.18 10.98
N ALA A 97 6.29 14.39 10.44
CA ALA A 97 7.05 15.59 10.79
C ALA A 97 8.58 15.36 10.87
N GLY A 98 9.13 14.56 9.95
CA GLY A 98 10.56 14.25 9.86
C GLY A 98 10.99 12.99 10.62
N SER A 99 10.18 12.47 11.53
CA SER A 99 10.40 11.17 12.17
C SER A 99 9.99 10.05 11.22
N ARG A 100 10.88 9.08 10.96
CA ARG A 100 10.64 8.00 9.98
C ARG A 100 10.55 6.66 10.68
N GLN A 101 9.57 5.86 10.28
CA GLN A 101 9.39 4.50 10.74
C GLN A 101 8.94 3.60 9.58
N PHE A 102 9.25 2.31 9.67
CA PHE A 102 8.73 1.31 8.73
C PHE A 102 7.58 0.55 9.36
N ILE A 103 6.54 0.33 8.58
CA ILE A 103 5.39 -0.46 8.98
C ILE A 103 5.08 -1.52 7.92
N GLN A 104 4.62 -2.66 8.37
CA GLN A 104 4.06 -3.71 7.54
C GLN A 104 2.57 -3.84 7.86
N ILE A 105 1.76 -3.76 6.81
CA ILE A 105 0.33 -4.04 6.88
C ILE A 105 0.13 -5.48 6.48
N THR A 106 -0.45 -6.29 7.37
CA THR A 106 -0.74 -7.70 7.09
C THR A 106 -2.16 -8.03 7.51
N LYS A 107 -3.04 -8.33 6.55
CA LYS A 107 -4.46 -8.65 6.77
C LYS A 107 -5.23 -7.57 7.52
N GLY A 108 -4.76 -6.32 7.48
CA GLY A 108 -5.35 -5.18 8.19
C GLY A 108 -4.59 -4.76 9.45
N ASP A 109 -3.69 -5.60 9.97
CA ASP A 109 -2.91 -5.29 11.16
C ASP A 109 -1.67 -4.47 10.82
N VAL A 110 -1.35 -3.47 11.65
CA VAL A 110 -0.16 -2.63 11.51
C VAL A 110 0.93 -3.16 12.44
N VAL A 111 2.04 -3.59 11.86
CA VAL A 111 3.23 -4.03 12.59
C VAL A 111 4.37 -3.07 12.29
N LYS A 112 5.00 -2.51 13.32
CA LYS A 112 6.25 -1.75 13.14
C LYS A 112 7.39 -2.73 12.92
N ILE A 113 8.23 -2.47 11.94
CA ILE A 113 9.35 -3.33 11.58
C ILE A 113 10.63 -2.51 11.47
N GLU A 114 11.76 -3.17 11.66
CA GLU A 114 13.07 -2.52 11.56
C GLU A 114 13.55 -2.46 10.11
N TYR A 115 14.50 -1.56 9.84
CA TYR A 115 15.07 -1.39 8.51
C TYR A 115 15.76 -2.68 7.99
N SER A 116 16.39 -3.45 8.87
CA SER A 116 16.97 -4.76 8.55
C SER A 116 15.92 -5.71 7.97
N ASP A 117 14.77 -5.80 8.64
CA ASP A 117 13.71 -6.72 8.28
C ASP A 117 13.08 -6.31 6.95
N VAL A 118 12.94 -5.01 6.70
CA VAL A 118 12.52 -4.50 5.38
C VAL A 118 13.49 -4.94 4.28
N MET A 119 14.80 -4.89 4.53
CA MET A 119 15.80 -5.27 3.54
C MET A 119 15.81 -6.77 3.27
N GLU A 120 15.44 -7.61 4.24
CA GLU A 120 15.27 -9.06 4.06
C GLU A 120 13.97 -9.39 3.33
N LEU A 121 12.85 -8.78 3.71
CA LEU A 121 11.53 -9.05 3.13
C LEU A 121 11.40 -8.56 1.68
N VAL A 122 12.21 -7.58 1.29
CA VAL A 122 12.23 -6.98 -0.05
C VAL A 122 13.38 -7.53 -0.91
N ALA A 123 14.12 -8.53 -0.40
CA ALA A 123 15.17 -9.25 -1.15
C ALA A 123 14.57 -10.15 -2.23
#